data_AF-A0A849VKA1-F1
#
_entry.id   AF-A0A849VKA1-F1
#
_cell.length_a   1.000
_cell.length_b   1.000
_cell.length_c   1.000
_cell.angle_alpha   90.00
_cell.angle_beta   90.00
_cell.angle_gamma   90.00
#
_symmetry.space_group_name_H-M   'P 1'
#
loop_
_entity.id
_entity.type
_entity.pdbx_description
1 polymer ?
#
loop_
_entity_poly.entity_id
_entity_poly.type
_entity_poly.pdbx_seq_one_letter_code
_entity_poly.pdbx_strand_id
1 'polypeptide(L)'
;MSSNTQTAELEPKVMAVLACLYEQQGLVISQQEIFNEVWPGRVYNQSLVQRAIALIRKALGEDATSAKWLITYPTKGYCLKAQPHINHFKRCYLGAVVLLLVLVLLAVYVNNETLQAPRYHTLSTLLKTPLDSYSLSQNEYADWLYLSEDENQYRLWLKNGQSEKVILTSSEPLLFAFWYQGAPVVVKTRSDSGYEFIKVAEQHQHLFKTQLLPAVKPQVIENKIYFSTAKHIYQFDGGSQSLSIVSDFSHAQQIVDMTHSDKHNMLAVLVSLGQAHYKVITVTLDTLATEDIFQDFGVYHSIDWHSSKPLLLLSKGSELLQLTLAGNTTTIAYPTDKHIATAQYSRFEDAIYLRQKSLQIGFTLYANAKRETPLLKVNNVGADLFPTSNPKNNKRYVYQSDRSGTNELYLVDAEKEEVLATTQHSEHFNGFSWSVDGKKLAYAINQRIMVHDSEQIVDKVTLTNTAYIRAWYSDGESLLVNQMKRGEPFPSRLYLGSAKVQQLTHSSASCAVLDNEGNLYYVQGKMLKKQALNGDIITLHELTGMDEYDDLFINNKYLYASVGNDEVRYIQQLNLRDYSLKRFAISKDMILAGVTQNDATWFYDNLKVSSRYMKLH
;
A
#
# COMPACT_ATOMS: atom_id res chain seq x y z
N MET A 1 6.84 70.68 -4.82
CA MET A 1 6.18 71.95 -5.19
C MET A 1 5.80 72.65 -3.90
N SER A 2 6.60 73.62 -3.48
CA SER A 2 6.32 74.50 -2.35
C SER A 2 5.09 75.35 -2.67
N SER A 3 3.94 74.99 -2.10
CA SER A 3 2.79 75.88 -2.05
C SER A 3 3.13 77.00 -1.07
N ASN A 4 3.31 78.20 -1.60
CA ASN A 4 3.33 79.44 -0.81
C ASN A 4 2.03 79.49 0.00
N THR A 5 2.06 79.10 1.27
CA THR A 5 0.97 79.35 2.21
C THR A 5 0.98 80.83 2.54
N GLN A 6 0.30 81.62 1.72
CA GLN A 6 0.06 83.02 1.97
C GLN A 6 -0.98 83.14 3.08
N THR A 7 -0.56 83.52 4.29
CA THR A 7 -1.46 83.77 5.42
C THR A 7 -2.00 85.20 5.35
N ALA A 8 -3.32 85.35 5.48
CA ALA A 8 -3.99 86.65 5.55
C ALA A 8 -4.72 86.77 6.89
N GLU A 9 -4.53 87.89 7.59
CA GLU A 9 -5.25 88.16 8.83
C GLU A 9 -6.68 88.62 8.54
N LEU A 10 -7.65 88.02 9.24
CA LEU A 10 -9.06 88.38 9.19
C LEU A 10 -9.49 88.95 10.55
N GLU A 11 -10.32 89.99 10.53
CA GLU A 11 -10.95 90.49 11.74
C GLU A 11 -11.75 89.38 12.44
N PRO A 12 -11.85 89.35 13.79
CA PRO A 12 -12.47 88.23 14.52
C PRO A 12 -13.90 87.89 14.07
N LYS A 13 -14.73 88.89 13.78
CA LYS A 13 -16.10 88.67 13.29
C LYS A 13 -16.15 88.20 11.84
N VAL A 14 -15.17 88.57 11.02
CA VAL A 14 -15.04 88.08 9.64
C VAL A 14 -14.59 86.62 9.65
N MET A 15 -13.67 86.26 10.54
CA MET A 15 -13.26 84.87 10.76
C MET A 15 -14.44 84.01 11.27
N ALA A 16 -15.27 84.55 12.18
CA ALA A 16 -16.47 83.85 12.65
C ALA A 16 -17.47 83.57 11.52
N VAL A 17 -17.65 84.50 10.57
CA VAL A 17 -18.47 84.24 9.35
C VAL A 17 -17.85 83.13 8.51
N LEU A 18 -16.53 83.12 8.32
CA LEU A 18 -15.85 82.06 7.57
C LEU A 18 -15.99 80.70 8.27
N ALA A 19 -15.86 80.66 9.59
CA ALA A 19 -16.05 79.44 10.39
C ALA A 19 -17.48 78.90 10.24
N CYS A 20 -18.50 79.76 10.35
CA CYS A 20 -19.91 79.40 10.13
C CYS A 20 -20.13 78.77 8.74
N LEU A 21 -19.54 79.36 7.69
CA LEU A 21 -19.61 78.83 6.33
C LEU A 21 -18.83 77.52 6.14
N TYR A 22 -17.74 77.34 6.90
CA TYR A 22 -16.91 76.14 6.86
C TYR A 22 -17.57 74.96 7.57
N GLU A 23 -18.21 75.18 8.71
CA GLU A 23 -18.95 74.14 9.44
C GLU A 23 -20.09 73.55 8.59
N GLN A 24 -20.70 74.37 7.73
CA GLN A 24 -21.74 73.95 6.79
C GLN A 24 -21.25 73.93 5.34
N GLN A 25 -19.98 73.57 5.12
CA GLN A 25 -19.37 73.55 3.79
C GLN A 25 -20.20 72.73 2.79
N GLY A 26 -20.44 73.29 1.60
CA GLY A 26 -21.27 72.69 0.55
C GLY A 26 -22.76 73.03 0.62
N LEU A 27 -23.25 73.65 1.71
CA LEU A 27 -24.63 74.12 1.84
C LEU A 27 -24.73 75.64 1.60
N VAL A 28 -25.90 76.11 1.14
CA VAL A 28 -26.18 77.54 0.94
C VAL A 28 -26.80 78.10 2.22
N ILE A 29 -26.09 78.99 2.91
CA ILE A 29 -26.54 79.63 4.15
C ILE A 29 -27.04 81.05 3.84
N SER A 30 -28.23 81.40 4.31
CA SER A 30 -28.80 82.73 4.09
C SER A 30 -28.05 83.81 4.87
N GLN A 31 -28.17 85.06 4.41
CA GLN A 31 -27.54 86.20 5.08
C GLN A 31 -28.09 86.40 6.50
N GLN A 32 -29.37 86.10 6.71
CA GLN A 32 -30.03 86.16 8.02
C GLN A 32 -29.47 85.12 8.99
N GLU A 33 -29.28 83.88 8.53
CA GLU A 33 -28.73 82.80 9.35
C GLU A 33 -27.28 83.08 9.75
N ILE A 34 -26.44 83.49 8.78
CA ILE A 34 -25.05 83.93 9.07
C ILE A 34 -25.04 85.06 10.09
N PHE A 35 -25.96 86.03 9.95
CA PHE A 35 -26.04 87.16 10.87
C PHE A 35 -26.42 86.73 12.28
N ASN A 36 -27.44 85.89 12.41
CA ASN A 36 -27.94 85.43 13.70
C ASN A 36 -26.88 84.62 14.46
N GLU A 37 -26.09 83.80 13.75
CA GLU A 37 -25.02 83.01 14.34
C GLU A 37 -23.85 83.89 14.82
N VAL A 38 -23.41 84.83 13.99
CA VAL A 38 -22.20 85.62 14.28
C VAL A 38 -22.49 86.85 15.14
N TRP A 39 -23.70 87.41 15.10
CA TRP A 39 -24.12 88.58 15.88
C TRP A 39 -25.43 88.31 16.65
N PRO A 40 -25.42 87.38 17.62
CA PRO A 40 -26.62 87.06 18.39
C PRO A 40 -27.12 88.29 19.17
N GLY A 41 -28.44 88.48 19.19
CA GLY A 41 -29.11 89.54 19.95
C GLY A 41 -29.05 90.94 19.33
N ARG A 42 -28.63 91.09 18.06
CA ARG A 42 -28.69 92.37 17.33
C ARG A 42 -29.78 92.36 16.26
N VAL A 43 -30.31 93.54 15.93
CA VAL A 43 -31.25 93.71 14.80
C VAL A 43 -30.50 93.45 13.50
N TYR A 44 -31.09 92.60 12.65
CA TYR A 44 -30.50 92.16 11.40
C TYR A 44 -30.07 93.33 10.50
N ASN A 45 -28.80 93.33 10.08
CA ASN A 45 -28.26 94.29 9.15
C ASN A 45 -27.45 93.58 8.06
N GLN A 46 -28.03 93.56 6.86
CA GLN A 46 -27.48 92.90 5.68
C GLN A 46 -26.08 93.41 5.30
N SER A 47 -25.80 94.70 5.50
CA SER A 47 -24.52 95.32 5.09
C SER A 47 -23.31 94.76 5.86
N LEU A 48 -23.52 94.29 7.10
CA LEU A 48 -22.45 93.70 7.92
C LEU A 48 -22.00 92.34 7.36
N VAL A 49 -22.97 91.50 6.95
CA VAL A 49 -22.66 90.20 6.32
C VAL A 49 -21.98 90.42 4.96
N GLN A 50 -22.48 91.35 4.15
CA GLN A 50 -21.88 91.66 2.85
C GLN A 50 -20.45 92.18 2.97
N ARG A 51 -20.18 93.05 3.96
CA ARG A 51 -18.81 93.53 4.25
C ARG A 51 -17.90 92.38 4.68
N ALA A 52 -18.37 91.50 5.56
CA ALA A 52 -17.58 90.33 6.00
C ALA A 52 -17.24 89.41 4.81
N ILE A 53 -18.21 89.12 3.95
CA ILE A 53 -18.01 88.31 2.73
C ILE A 53 -17.01 88.98 1.77
N ALA A 54 -17.07 90.31 1.61
CA ALA A 54 -16.11 91.04 0.78
C ALA A 54 -14.67 90.96 1.33
N LEU A 55 -14.51 91.03 2.66
CA LEU A 55 -13.20 90.89 3.31
C LEU A 55 -12.66 89.44 3.21
N ILE A 56 -13.53 88.43 3.36
CA ILE A 56 -13.17 87.01 3.15
C ILE A 56 -12.71 86.81 1.69
N ARG A 57 -13.45 87.33 0.72
CA ARG A 57 -13.08 87.26 -0.70
C ARG A 57 -11.72 87.88 -0.98
N LYS A 58 -11.48 89.08 -0.42
CA LYS A 58 -10.19 89.75 -0.54
C LYS A 58 -9.05 88.91 0.05
N ALA A 59 -9.27 88.28 1.20
CA ALA A 59 -8.28 87.39 1.82
C ALA A 59 -8.05 86.10 1.02
N LEU A 60 -9.09 85.56 0.35
CA LEU A 60 -8.98 84.41 -0.55
C LEU A 60 -8.43 84.77 -1.94
N GLY A 61 -8.24 86.07 -2.24
CA GLY A 61 -7.82 86.54 -3.56
C GLY A 61 -8.88 86.34 -4.65
N GLU A 62 -10.17 86.29 -4.29
CA GLU A 62 -11.28 86.06 -5.22
C GLU A 62 -12.12 87.32 -5.43
N ASP A 63 -12.66 87.50 -6.64
CA ASP A 63 -13.73 88.47 -6.90
C ASP A 63 -15.11 87.77 -6.90
N ALA A 64 -16.17 88.52 -6.58
CA ALA A 64 -17.54 87.99 -6.53
C ALA A 64 -18.00 87.35 -7.85
N THR A 65 -17.50 87.84 -8.99
CA THR A 65 -17.86 87.31 -10.32
C THR A 65 -17.08 86.06 -10.72
N SER A 66 -15.93 85.79 -10.10
CA SER A 66 -15.02 84.69 -10.43
C SER A 66 -14.74 83.72 -9.27
N ALA A 67 -15.53 83.81 -8.20
CA ALA A 67 -15.33 83.06 -6.97
C ALA A 67 -15.38 81.53 -7.19
N LYS A 68 -14.28 80.84 -6.88
CA LYS A 68 -14.18 79.38 -6.94
C LYS A 68 -14.54 78.74 -5.60
N TRP A 69 -14.21 79.42 -4.49
CA TRP A 69 -14.41 78.93 -3.13
C TRP A 69 -15.68 79.46 -2.49
N LEU A 70 -15.93 80.77 -2.54
CA LEU A 70 -17.08 81.40 -1.87
C LEU A 70 -18.14 81.89 -2.85
N ILE A 71 -19.11 81.03 -3.15
CA ILE A 71 -20.15 81.25 -4.16
C ILE A 71 -21.31 82.08 -3.57
N THR A 72 -21.70 83.16 -4.26
CA THR A 72 -22.94 83.89 -3.96
C THR A 72 -24.10 83.26 -4.74
N TYR A 73 -25.18 82.93 -4.05
CA TYR A 73 -26.47 82.63 -4.67
C TYR A 73 -27.40 83.83 -4.49
N PRO A 74 -27.69 84.61 -5.56
CA PRO A 74 -28.54 85.78 -5.47
C PRO A 74 -29.86 85.46 -4.76
N THR A 75 -30.29 86.32 -3.83
CA THR A 75 -31.49 86.17 -2.96
C THR A 75 -31.54 84.98 -2.00
N LYS A 76 -30.60 84.02 -2.09
CA LYS A 76 -30.58 82.82 -1.23
C LYS A 76 -29.50 82.86 -0.16
N GLY A 77 -28.28 83.32 -0.46
CA GLY A 77 -27.19 83.31 0.51
C GLY A 77 -25.80 83.05 -0.05
N TYR A 78 -24.92 82.50 0.78
CA TYR A 78 -23.52 82.20 0.46
C TYR A 78 -23.19 80.74 0.76
N CYS A 79 -22.26 80.16 -0.01
CA CYS A 79 -21.82 78.77 0.14
C CYS A 79 -20.31 78.67 -0.04
N LEU A 80 -19.64 78.01 0.89
CA LEU A 80 -18.23 77.63 0.75
C LEU A 80 -18.14 76.25 0.08
N LYS A 81 -17.49 76.16 -1.07
CA LYS A 81 -17.40 74.91 -1.86
C LYS A 81 -16.40 73.92 -1.23
N ALA A 82 -16.79 72.65 -1.11
CA ALA A 82 -15.90 71.58 -0.63
C ALA A 82 -14.89 71.16 -1.72
N GLN A 83 -13.62 70.95 -1.33
CA GLN A 83 -12.67 70.21 -2.19
C GLN A 83 -13.09 68.74 -2.24
N PRO A 84 -13.03 68.07 -3.42
CA PRO A 84 -13.27 66.64 -3.47
C PRO A 84 -12.09 65.91 -2.79
N HIS A 85 -12.32 65.41 -1.58
CA HIS A 85 -11.43 64.40 -0.99
C HIS A 85 -11.56 63.11 -1.82
N ILE A 86 -10.59 62.87 -2.69
CA ILE A 86 -10.43 61.59 -3.38
C ILE A 86 -10.08 60.54 -2.33
N ASN A 87 -11.07 59.72 -1.96
CA ASN A 87 -10.91 58.62 -1.03
C ASN A 87 -10.06 57.51 -1.68
N HIS A 88 -8.75 57.51 -1.43
CA HIS A 88 -7.82 56.45 -1.85
C HIS A 88 -8.03 55.10 -1.12
N PHE A 89 -9.01 55.00 -0.21
CA PHE A 89 -9.13 53.90 0.75
C PHE A 89 -9.87 52.62 0.29
N LYS A 90 -10.37 52.52 -0.96
CA LYS A 90 -11.06 51.30 -1.43
C LYS A 90 -10.26 50.40 -2.39
N ARG A 91 -9.17 50.88 -3.02
CA ARG A 91 -8.37 50.06 -3.94
C ARG A 91 -7.35 49.15 -3.24
N CYS A 92 -6.79 49.57 -2.10
CA CYS A 92 -5.87 48.72 -1.33
C CYS A 92 -6.57 47.52 -0.69
N TYR A 93 -7.82 47.65 -0.25
CA TYR A 93 -8.54 46.53 0.37
C TYR A 93 -8.88 45.43 -0.64
N LEU A 94 -9.29 45.81 -1.86
CA LEU A 94 -9.56 44.84 -2.93
C LEU A 94 -8.27 44.16 -3.40
N GLY A 95 -7.19 44.92 -3.56
CA GLY A 95 -5.88 44.38 -3.91
C GLY A 95 -5.32 43.45 -2.83
N ALA A 96 -5.46 43.81 -1.56
CA ALA A 96 -5.02 42.98 -0.43
C ALA A 96 -5.88 41.72 -0.27
N VAL A 97 -7.20 41.79 -0.48
CA VAL A 97 -8.08 40.62 -0.44
C VAL A 97 -7.82 39.69 -1.61
N VAL A 98 -7.58 40.22 -2.82
CA VAL A 98 -7.19 39.41 -3.98
C VAL A 98 -5.81 38.79 -3.77
N LEU A 99 -4.83 39.54 -3.25
CA LEU A 99 -3.51 38.99 -2.92
C LEU A 99 -3.60 37.90 -1.85
N LEU A 100 -4.44 38.09 -0.83
CA LEU A 100 -4.65 37.10 0.23
C LEU A 100 -5.41 35.88 -0.29
N LEU A 101 -6.40 36.04 -1.17
CA LEU A 101 -7.06 34.93 -1.87
C LEU A 101 -6.08 34.19 -2.79
N VAL A 102 -5.21 34.91 -3.50
CA VAL A 102 -4.17 34.30 -4.34
C VAL A 102 -3.17 33.56 -3.46
N LEU A 103 -2.72 34.13 -2.34
CA LEU A 103 -1.82 33.46 -1.39
C LEU A 103 -2.48 32.26 -0.72
N VAL A 104 -3.78 32.33 -0.40
CA VAL A 104 -4.55 31.20 0.11
C VAL A 104 -4.72 30.15 -0.97
N LEU A 105 -5.04 30.51 -2.21
CA LEU A 105 -5.12 29.58 -3.33
C LEU A 105 -3.76 28.99 -3.67
N LEU A 106 -2.67 29.75 -3.54
CA LEU A 106 -1.31 29.29 -3.76
C LEU A 106 -0.87 28.37 -2.61
N ALA A 107 -1.20 28.70 -1.36
CA ALA A 107 -0.95 27.84 -0.20
C ALA A 107 -1.80 26.57 -0.26
N VAL A 108 -3.06 26.67 -0.71
CA VAL A 108 -3.93 25.53 -0.98
C VAL A 108 -3.40 24.73 -2.17
N TYR A 109 -2.86 25.35 -3.22
CA TYR A 109 -2.27 24.65 -4.36
C TYR A 109 -0.96 23.96 -4.00
N VAL A 110 -0.11 24.59 -3.18
CA VAL A 110 1.13 24.02 -2.65
C VAL A 110 0.83 22.91 -1.63
N ASN A 111 -0.22 23.03 -0.81
CA ASN A 111 -0.67 21.95 0.07
C ASN A 111 -1.49 20.87 -0.66
N ASN A 112 -2.15 21.21 -1.77
CA ASN A 112 -2.87 20.30 -2.68
C ASN A 112 -1.98 19.92 -3.87
N GLU A 113 -0.67 19.90 -3.72
CA GLU A 113 0.08 18.77 -4.27
C GLU A 113 -0.51 17.52 -3.61
N THR A 114 -1.70 17.12 -4.07
CA THR A 114 -2.22 15.79 -3.89
C THR A 114 -1.07 14.93 -4.31
N LEU A 115 -0.46 14.23 -3.36
CA LEU A 115 0.43 13.13 -3.61
C LEU A 115 -0.36 12.18 -4.50
N GLN A 116 -0.32 12.42 -5.81
CA GLN A 116 -0.76 11.45 -6.78
C GLN A 116 0.19 10.30 -6.53
N ALA A 117 -0.33 9.24 -5.92
CA ALA A 117 0.47 8.07 -5.60
C ALA A 117 1.18 7.67 -6.90
N PRO A 118 2.52 7.62 -6.90
CA PRO A 118 3.27 7.22 -8.08
C PRO A 118 2.73 5.87 -8.54
N ARG A 119 2.39 5.80 -9.83
CA ARG A 119 1.92 4.55 -10.42
C ARG A 119 3.12 3.81 -10.96
N TYR A 120 3.63 2.90 -10.14
CA TYR A 120 4.65 1.97 -10.60
C TYR A 120 3.96 0.83 -11.35
N HIS A 121 4.41 0.58 -12.57
CA HIS A 121 3.80 -0.35 -13.51
C HIS A 121 4.70 -1.53 -13.86
N THR A 122 6.00 -1.42 -13.63
CA THR A 122 6.97 -2.41 -14.10
C THR A 122 7.80 -2.96 -12.96
N LEU A 123 7.98 -4.28 -12.95
CA LEU A 123 8.84 -4.98 -12.01
C LEU A 123 10.02 -5.59 -12.77
N SER A 124 11.23 -5.37 -12.26
CA SER A 124 12.45 -5.97 -12.81
C SER A 124 13.30 -6.56 -11.71
N THR A 125 14.07 -7.61 -12.01
CA THR A 125 14.97 -8.23 -11.03
C THR A 125 16.12 -7.27 -10.70
N LEU A 126 16.37 -7.01 -9.41
CA LEU A 126 17.47 -6.15 -8.97
C LEU A 126 18.81 -6.91 -8.90
N LEU A 127 18.79 -8.12 -8.30
CA LEU A 127 19.96 -8.95 -8.08
C LEU A 127 19.92 -10.19 -8.96
N LYS A 128 21.03 -10.57 -9.61
CA LYS A 128 21.07 -11.77 -10.46
C LYS A 128 21.12 -13.04 -9.62
N THR A 129 22.00 -13.09 -8.62
CA THR A 129 22.16 -14.22 -7.70
C THR A 129 22.91 -13.80 -6.43
N PRO A 130 22.66 -14.47 -5.30
CA PRO A 130 21.79 -15.64 -5.11
C PRO A 130 20.36 -15.25 -4.71
N LEU A 131 19.46 -16.22 -4.83
CA LEU A 131 18.14 -16.17 -4.20
C LEU A 131 18.29 -16.07 -2.69
N ASP A 132 17.23 -15.62 -2.02
CA ASP A 132 17.21 -15.50 -0.56
C ASP A 132 18.22 -14.51 0.03
N SER A 133 18.65 -13.57 -0.81
CA SER A 133 19.45 -12.44 -0.35
C SER A 133 18.67 -11.57 0.65
N TYR A 134 19.38 -10.99 1.61
CA TYR A 134 18.81 -10.16 2.68
C TYR A 134 19.74 -9.00 3.06
N SER A 135 19.25 -8.11 3.93
CA SER A 135 19.96 -6.91 4.39
C SER A 135 20.52 -6.04 3.25
N LEU A 136 19.65 -5.65 2.32
CA LEU A 136 20.03 -4.76 1.21
C LEU A 136 20.38 -3.37 1.75
N SER A 137 21.50 -2.80 1.30
CA SER A 137 21.93 -1.45 1.66
C SER A 137 22.58 -0.76 0.47
N GLN A 138 22.14 0.46 0.17
CA GLN A 138 22.70 1.30 -0.90
C GLN A 138 23.57 2.40 -0.30
N ASN A 139 24.70 2.72 -0.96
CA ASN A 139 25.45 3.95 -0.66
C ASN A 139 25.07 5.11 -1.59
N GLU A 140 25.71 6.25 -1.39
CA GLU A 140 25.55 7.48 -2.19
C GLU A 140 26.12 7.39 -3.63
N TYR A 141 26.77 6.28 -3.97
CA TYR A 141 27.34 6.02 -5.30
C TYR A 141 26.57 4.95 -6.08
N ALA A 142 25.39 4.56 -5.60
CA ALA A 142 24.55 3.49 -6.15
C ALA A 142 25.16 2.08 -6.11
N ASP A 143 26.15 1.87 -5.23
CA ASP A 143 26.66 0.54 -4.91
C ASP A 143 25.77 -0.13 -3.86
N TRP A 144 25.70 -1.44 -3.97
CA TRP A 144 24.81 -2.26 -3.17
C TRP A 144 25.58 -3.27 -2.34
N LEU A 145 25.18 -3.40 -1.08
CA LEU A 145 25.53 -4.52 -0.23
C LEU A 145 24.30 -5.38 0.00
N TYR A 146 24.51 -6.69 0.01
CA TYR A 146 23.52 -7.65 0.46
C TYR A 146 24.20 -8.89 1.00
N LEU A 147 23.48 -9.63 1.83
CA LEU A 147 23.92 -10.88 2.42
C LEU A 147 23.20 -12.04 1.75
N SER A 148 23.84 -13.20 1.74
CA SER A 148 23.21 -14.46 1.34
C SER A 148 23.67 -15.60 2.23
N GLU A 149 22.82 -16.61 2.36
CA GLU A 149 23.12 -17.85 3.08
C GLU A 149 22.91 -19.05 2.14
N ASP A 150 23.88 -19.95 2.12
CA ASP A 150 23.85 -21.16 1.31
C ASP A 150 24.64 -22.25 2.04
N GLU A 151 24.01 -23.38 2.37
CA GLU A 151 24.63 -24.50 3.10
C GLU A 151 25.42 -24.08 4.37
N ASN A 152 24.84 -23.21 5.20
CA ASN A 152 25.49 -22.61 6.38
C ASN A 152 26.77 -21.79 6.08
N GLN A 153 26.92 -21.29 4.85
CA GLN A 153 27.92 -20.29 4.48
C GLN A 153 27.26 -18.95 4.23
N TYR A 154 27.70 -17.94 4.97
CA TYR A 154 27.21 -16.57 4.87
C TYR A 154 28.18 -15.75 4.03
N ARG A 155 27.65 -15.02 3.03
CA ARG A 155 28.46 -14.22 2.11
C ARG A 155 27.96 -12.79 2.08
N LEU A 156 28.90 -11.84 2.13
CA LEU A 156 28.65 -10.43 1.81
C LEU A 156 28.96 -10.20 0.34
N TRP A 157 27.98 -9.67 -0.37
CA TRP A 157 28.10 -9.32 -1.77
C TRP A 157 28.20 -7.81 -1.94
N LEU A 158 29.05 -7.39 -2.87
CA LEU A 158 29.09 -6.04 -3.39
C LEU A 158 28.62 -6.06 -4.84
N LYS A 159 27.63 -5.22 -5.15
CA LYS A 159 27.15 -5.00 -6.50
C LYS A 159 27.43 -3.58 -6.93
N ASN A 160 28.15 -3.46 -8.05
CA ASN A 160 28.48 -2.20 -8.72
C ASN A 160 27.92 -2.27 -10.14
N GLY A 161 26.81 -1.57 -10.39
CA GLY A 161 26.07 -1.67 -11.65
C GLY A 161 25.64 -3.12 -11.96
N GLN A 162 26.16 -3.70 -13.04
CA GLN A 162 25.83 -5.05 -13.49
C GLN A 162 26.71 -6.15 -12.88
N SER A 163 27.80 -5.78 -12.23
CA SER A 163 28.76 -6.70 -11.60
C SER A 163 28.34 -7.02 -10.17
N GLU A 164 28.42 -8.28 -9.78
CA GLU A 164 28.13 -8.78 -8.43
C GLU A 164 29.31 -9.66 -8.00
N LYS A 165 29.92 -9.38 -6.84
CA LYS A 165 31.05 -10.16 -6.32
C LYS A 165 30.94 -10.38 -4.82
N VAL A 166 31.40 -11.54 -4.35
CA VAL A 166 31.57 -11.81 -2.92
C VAL A 166 32.82 -11.05 -2.42
N ILE A 167 32.67 -10.31 -1.32
CA ILE A 167 33.77 -9.57 -0.68
C ILE A 167 34.08 -10.06 0.74
N LEU A 168 33.22 -10.89 1.33
CA LEU A 168 33.47 -11.61 2.58
C LEU A 168 32.69 -12.93 2.57
N THR A 169 33.32 -13.99 3.07
CA THR A 169 32.69 -15.28 3.37
C THR A 169 32.90 -15.59 4.85
N SER A 170 31.86 -16.07 5.52
CA SER A 170 31.86 -16.39 6.95
C SER A 170 31.12 -17.71 7.21
N SER A 171 31.67 -18.53 8.10
CA SER A 171 30.99 -19.70 8.66
C SER A 171 30.05 -19.36 9.81
N GLU A 172 30.19 -18.17 10.41
CA GLU A 172 29.25 -17.67 11.42
C GLU A 172 28.22 -16.71 10.79
N PRO A 173 26.99 -16.64 11.33
CA PRO A 173 25.91 -15.83 10.77
C PRO A 173 26.27 -14.35 10.63
N LEU A 174 25.98 -13.80 9.45
CA LEU A 174 25.97 -12.35 9.20
C LEU A 174 24.53 -11.85 9.31
N LEU A 175 24.26 -10.93 10.23
CA LEU A 175 22.89 -10.44 10.49
C LEU A 175 22.51 -9.29 9.57
N PHE A 176 23.41 -8.30 9.47
CA PHE A 176 23.16 -7.07 8.72
C PHE A 176 24.39 -6.61 7.96
N ALA A 177 24.17 -5.99 6.80
CA ALA A 177 25.17 -5.28 6.02
C ALA A 177 24.72 -3.83 5.81
N PHE A 178 25.64 -2.89 6.00
CA PHE A 178 25.40 -1.46 5.80
C PHE A 178 26.69 -0.72 5.51
N TRP A 179 26.59 0.56 5.19
CA TRP A 179 27.74 1.41 4.87
C TRP A 179 28.09 2.31 6.06
N TYR A 180 29.39 2.43 6.37
CA TYR A 180 29.89 3.37 7.37
C TYR A 180 31.18 4.02 6.86
N GLN A 181 31.21 5.35 6.79
CA GLN A 181 32.32 6.12 6.23
C GLN A 181 32.75 5.62 4.83
N GLY A 182 31.77 5.31 3.97
CA GLY A 182 32.00 4.82 2.62
C GLY A 182 32.52 3.37 2.50
N ALA A 183 32.70 2.64 3.60
CA ALA A 183 33.13 1.24 3.58
C ALA A 183 32.00 0.27 3.96
N PRO A 184 32.01 -0.97 3.45
CA PRO A 184 31.09 -2.01 3.89
C PRO A 184 31.31 -2.38 5.35
N VAL A 185 30.22 -2.53 6.09
CA VAL A 185 30.20 -3.03 7.47
C VAL A 185 29.24 -4.20 7.56
N VAL A 186 29.63 -5.22 8.33
CA VAL A 186 28.76 -6.33 8.71
C VAL A 186 28.57 -6.42 10.21
N VAL A 187 27.37 -6.83 10.61
CA VAL A 187 27.09 -7.30 11.96
C VAL A 187 27.19 -8.81 11.94
N LYS A 188 28.17 -9.34 12.66
CA LYS A 188 28.46 -10.77 12.72
C LYS A 188 28.08 -11.32 14.09
N THR A 189 27.40 -12.47 14.10
CA THR A 189 27.16 -13.23 15.32
C THR A 189 28.42 -14.00 15.68
N ARG A 190 28.77 -14.01 16.98
CA ARG A 190 29.90 -14.80 17.48
C ARG A 190 29.43 -15.68 18.63
N SER A 191 29.72 -16.98 18.52
CA SER A 191 29.21 -18.01 19.43
C SER A 191 29.60 -17.82 20.91
N ASP A 192 30.68 -17.08 21.20
CA ASP A 192 31.27 -16.91 22.53
C ASP A 192 31.13 -15.48 23.12
N SER A 193 30.74 -14.49 22.32
CA SER A 193 30.93 -13.07 22.68
C SER A 193 29.88 -12.10 22.13
N GLY A 194 28.74 -12.60 21.65
CA GLY A 194 27.60 -11.77 21.24
C GLY A 194 27.71 -11.31 19.79
N TYR A 195 27.74 -10.01 19.57
CA TYR A 195 27.65 -9.39 18.25
C TYR A 195 28.80 -8.43 18.00
N GLU A 196 29.33 -8.49 16.79
CA GLU A 196 30.51 -7.73 16.39
C GLU A 196 30.25 -6.91 15.12
N PHE A 197 30.61 -5.64 15.17
CA PHE A 197 30.49 -4.73 14.04
C PHE A 197 31.86 -4.62 13.35
N ILE A 198 31.95 -5.11 12.13
CA ILE A 198 33.22 -5.27 11.40
C ILE A 198 33.17 -4.45 10.12
N LYS A 199 34.09 -3.49 9.97
CA LYS A 199 34.34 -2.77 8.73
C LYS A 199 35.22 -3.63 7.83
N VAL A 200 34.69 -3.98 6.66
CA VAL A 200 35.32 -4.90 5.70
C VAL A 200 36.30 -4.13 4.82
N ALA A 201 37.57 -4.49 4.94
CA ALA A 201 38.71 -4.02 4.14
C ALA A 201 39.72 -5.18 3.99
N GLU A 202 40.85 -4.95 3.32
CA GLU A 202 41.94 -5.95 3.20
C GLU A 202 42.34 -6.53 4.55
N GLN A 203 42.44 -5.67 5.57
CA GLN A 203 42.47 -6.05 6.97
C GLN A 203 41.17 -5.56 7.61
N HIS A 204 40.35 -6.50 8.05
CA HIS A 204 39.08 -6.19 8.68
C HIS A 204 39.29 -5.38 9.96
N GLN A 205 38.53 -4.30 10.13
CA GLN A 205 38.61 -3.42 11.30
C GLN A 205 37.39 -3.65 12.19
N HIS A 206 37.64 -3.97 13.45
CA HIS A 206 36.60 -4.09 14.47
C HIS A 206 36.18 -2.70 14.94
N LEU A 207 34.90 -2.35 14.78
CA LEU A 207 34.34 -1.07 15.22
C LEU A 207 33.99 -1.13 16.71
N PHE A 208 33.13 -2.07 17.10
CA PHE A 208 32.80 -2.35 18.50
C PHE A 208 32.14 -3.72 18.65
N LYS A 209 32.01 -4.17 19.91
CA LYS A 209 31.36 -5.42 20.31
C LYS A 209 30.24 -5.14 21.30
N THR A 210 29.20 -5.96 21.28
CA THR A 210 28.08 -5.85 22.20
C THR A 210 27.43 -7.21 22.48
N GLN A 211 26.86 -7.37 23.67
CA GLN A 211 26.00 -8.52 23.99
C GLN A 211 24.53 -8.26 23.62
N LEU A 212 24.21 -7.04 23.19
CA LEU A 212 22.86 -6.62 22.84
C LEU A 212 22.51 -7.14 21.44
N LEU A 213 21.52 -8.05 21.34
CA LEU A 213 21.04 -8.59 20.07
C LEU A 213 20.45 -7.49 19.18
N PRO A 214 21.08 -7.20 18.01
CA PRO A 214 20.54 -6.25 17.07
C PRO A 214 19.27 -6.82 16.43
N ALA A 215 18.16 -6.08 16.53
CA ALA A 215 16.85 -6.52 16.05
C ALA A 215 16.63 -6.18 14.57
N VAL A 216 17.15 -5.04 14.10
CA VAL A 216 16.93 -4.52 12.74
C VAL A 216 18.23 -3.97 12.16
N LYS A 217 18.23 -3.67 10.85
CA LYS A 217 19.40 -3.13 10.15
C LYS A 217 19.84 -1.80 10.78
N PRO A 218 21.13 -1.67 11.19
CA PRO A 218 21.64 -0.42 11.74
C PRO A 218 21.55 0.74 10.74
N GLN A 219 21.33 1.94 11.28
CA GLN A 219 21.31 3.20 10.54
C GLN A 219 22.57 3.99 10.85
N VAL A 220 23.12 4.67 9.84
CA VAL A 220 24.31 5.52 10.00
C VAL A 220 23.91 6.95 9.72
N ILE A 221 24.19 7.82 10.67
CA ILE A 221 23.92 9.25 10.58
C ILE A 221 25.21 9.95 10.94
N GLU A 222 25.75 10.71 9.98
CA GLU A 222 27.08 11.31 10.07
C GLU A 222 28.16 10.25 10.40
N ASN A 223 28.67 10.27 11.63
CA ASN A 223 29.73 9.37 12.13
C ASN A 223 29.25 8.47 13.28
N LYS A 224 27.95 8.28 13.40
CA LYS A 224 27.31 7.51 14.48
C LYS A 224 26.53 6.34 13.91
N ILE A 225 26.60 5.22 14.61
CA ILE A 225 25.87 3.99 14.27
C ILE A 225 24.71 3.85 15.26
N TYR A 226 23.50 3.87 14.75
CA TYR A 226 22.28 3.61 15.50
C TYR A 226 21.84 2.18 15.24
N PHE A 227 21.76 1.36 16.29
CA PHE A 227 21.22 0.00 16.20
C PHE A 227 20.17 -0.21 17.28
N SER A 228 19.18 -1.06 17.01
CA SER A 228 18.13 -1.37 17.98
C SER A 228 18.29 -2.77 18.54
N THR A 229 17.84 -2.95 19.77
CA THR A 229 17.39 -4.26 20.29
C THR A 229 15.88 -4.37 20.08
N ALA A 230 15.25 -5.43 20.58
CA ALA A 230 13.79 -5.52 20.56
C ALA A 230 13.09 -4.35 21.28
N LYS A 231 13.75 -3.67 22.24
CA LYS A 231 13.12 -2.71 23.16
C LYS A 231 13.78 -1.34 23.25
N HIS A 232 14.99 -1.16 22.73
CA HIS A 232 15.73 0.09 22.86
C HIS A 232 16.52 0.39 21.59
N ILE A 233 16.73 1.67 21.32
CA ILE A 233 17.68 2.15 20.31
C ILE A 233 18.95 2.63 21.02
N TYR A 234 20.09 2.18 20.51
CA TYR A 234 21.42 2.56 20.99
C TYR A 234 22.16 3.33 19.91
N GLN A 235 23.04 4.23 20.35
CA GLN A 235 23.98 4.95 19.51
C GLN A 235 25.41 4.60 19.91
N PHE A 236 26.20 4.19 18.94
CA PHE A 236 27.64 4.12 19.02
C PHE A 236 28.25 5.31 18.29
N ASP A 237 29.09 6.07 18.99
CA ASP A 237 29.87 7.17 18.41
C ASP A 237 31.30 6.70 18.15
N GLY A 238 31.69 6.66 16.87
CA GLY A 238 33.01 6.17 16.48
C GLY A 238 34.16 7.09 16.88
N GLY A 239 33.90 8.38 17.14
CA GLY A 239 34.91 9.34 17.58
C GLY A 239 35.26 9.18 19.06
N SER A 240 34.24 9.12 19.92
CA SER A 240 34.43 8.92 21.36
C SER A 240 34.55 7.45 21.78
N GLN A 241 34.25 6.51 20.88
CA GLN A 241 34.18 5.06 21.16
C GLN A 241 33.18 4.73 22.29
N SER A 242 32.09 5.52 22.40
CA SER A 242 31.09 5.35 23.45
C SER A 242 29.77 4.78 22.91
N LEU A 243 29.15 3.90 23.70
CA LEU A 243 27.82 3.35 23.46
C LEU A 243 26.82 3.93 24.47
N SER A 244 25.67 4.43 24.00
CA SER A 244 24.63 5.02 24.83
C SER A 244 23.23 4.66 24.35
N ILE A 245 22.23 4.72 25.24
CA ILE A 245 20.81 4.55 24.89
C ILE A 245 20.26 5.87 24.36
N VAL A 246 19.51 5.80 23.25
CA VAL A 246 18.88 6.95 22.58
C VAL A 246 17.40 7.02 22.91
N SER A 247 16.69 5.90 22.86
CA SER A 247 15.24 5.85 23.05
C SER A 247 14.78 4.50 23.60
N ASP A 248 13.76 4.53 24.47
CA ASP A 248 13.09 3.37 25.05
C ASP A 248 11.78 3.05 24.32
N PHE A 249 11.57 1.77 24.02
CA PHE A 249 10.37 1.21 23.41
C PHE A 249 9.87 0.01 24.22
N SER A 250 10.06 0.03 25.54
CA SER A 250 9.69 -1.08 26.43
C SER A 250 8.18 -1.35 26.45
N HIS A 251 7.37 -0.35 26.07
CA HIS A 251 5.91 -0.45 25.90
C HIS A 251 5.48 -1.29 24.68
N ALA A 252 6.34 -1.46 23.66
CA ALA A 252 6.05 -2.25 22.47
C ALA A 252 6.47 -3.71 22.66
N GLN A 253 5.86 -4.65 21.93
CA GLN A 253 6.30 -6.05 21.91
C GLN A 253 7.70 -6.17 21.29
N GLN A 254 7.95 -5.51 20.16
CA GLN A 254 9.26 -5.42 19.53
C GLN A 254 9.36 -4.25 18.54
N ILE A 255 10.58 -3.75 18.33
CA ILE A 255 10.94 -2.94 17.16
C ILE A 255 11.04 -3.85 15.94
N VAL A 256 10.33 -3.50 14.88
CA VAL A 256 10.19 -4.30 13.65
C VAL A 256 11.14 -3.82 12.57
N ASP A 257 11.26 -2.50 12.40
CA ASP A 257 12.20 -1.88 11.46
C ASP A 257 12.44 -0.41 11.85
N MET A 258 13.53 0.18 11.36
CA MET A 258 13.82 1.61 11.56
C MET A 258 14.61 2.20 10.40
N THR A 259 14.39 3.49 10.15
CA THR A 259 15.03 4.24 9.07
C THR A 259 15.30 5.66 9.52
N HIS A 260 16.29 6.31 8.91
CA HIS A 260 16.60 7.71 9.16
C HIS A 260 16.25 8.57 7.96
N SER A 261 15.97 9.84 8.23
CA SER A 261 15.82 10.85 7.17
C SER A 261 17.13 11.56 6.90
N ASP A 262 17.51 11.67 5.63
CA ASP A 262 18.72 12.41 5.22
C ASP A 262 18.56 13.94 5.42
N LYS A 263 17.31 14.42 5.48
CA LYS A 263 16.98 15.85 5.54
C LYS A 263 16.41 16.32 6.87
N HIS A 264 15.85 15.40 7.62
CA HIS A 264 15.19 15.66 8.89
C HIS A 264 16.01 14.90 9.93
N ASN A 265 16.50 15.56 10.99
CA ASN A 265 17.35 14.92 12.00
C ASN A 265 16.53 13.98 12.91
N MET A 266 15.96 12.93 12.31
CA MET A 266 14.89 12.11 12.84
C MET A 266 15.07 10.65 12.41
N LEU A 267 14.68 9.75 13.32
CA LEU A 267 14.43 8.34 13.04
C LEU A 267 12.94 8.10 12.94
N ALA A 268 12.50 7.25 12.02
CA ALA A 268 11.19 6.61 12.08
C ALA A 268 11.37 5.15 12.51
N VAL A 269 10.54 4.73 13.45
CA VAL A 269 10.62 3.42 14.09
C VAL A 269 9.27 2.74 13.97
N LEU A 270 9.24 1.60 13.29
CA LEU A 270 8.06 0.74 13.20
C LEU A 270 8.10 -0.25 14.37
N VAL A 271 7.04 -0.29 15.17
CA VAL A 271 6.92 -1.17 16.33
C VAL A 271 5.67 -2.03 16.26
N SER A 272 5.77 -3.26 16.77
CA SER A 272 4.62 -4.14 16.98
C SER A 272 4.19 -4.07 18.44
N LEU A 273 2.90 -3.93 18.69
CA LEU A 273 2.28 -4.00 20.01
C LEU A 273 1.67 -5.40 20.30
N GLY A 274 1.78 -6.32 19.34
CA GLY A 274 1.16 -7.65 19.38
C GLY A 274 -0.24 -7.68 18.81
N GLN A 275 -0.78 -8.89 18.60
CA GLN A 275 -2.12 -9.12 18.02
C GLN A 275 -2.36 -8.36 16.69
N ALA A 276 -1.33 -8.30 15.84
CA ALA A 276 -1.34 -7.55 14.59
C ALA A 276 -1.59 -6.03 14.74
N HIS A 277 -1.32 -5.44 15.91
CA HIS A 277 -1.37 -3.98 16.11
C HIS A 277 0.03 -3.38 15.97
N TYR A 278 0.17 -2.36 15.12
CA TYR A 278 1.46 -1.73 14.79
C TYR A 278 1.37 -0.22 14.93
N LYS A 279 2.51 0.40 15.24
CA LYS A 279 2.69 1.85 15.31
C LYS A 279 3.93 2.31 14.58
N VAL A 280 3.89 3.54 14.06
CA VAL A 280 5.09 4.27 13.64
C VAL A 280 5.32 5.41 14.61
N ILE A 281 6.52 5.44 15.18
CA ILE A 281 6.97 6.43 16.14
C ILE A 281 8.19 7.13 15.56
N THR A 282 8.19 8.46 15.55
CA THR A 282 9.37 9.24 15.16
C THR A 282 10.17 9.66 16.38
N VAL A 283 11.50 9.68 16.28
CA VAL A 283 12.42 10.15 17.32
C VAL A 283 13.26 11.30 16.75
N THR A 284 13.13 12.50 17.32
CA THR A 284 13.98 13.64 16.95
C THR A 284 15.33 13.54 17.65
N LEU A 285 16.44 13.51 16.92
CA LEU A 285 17.74 13.11 17.49
C LEU A 285 18.39 14.18 18.37
N ASP A 286 18.10 15.47 18.15
CA ASP A 286 18.64 16.55 19.00
C ASP A 286 17.98 16.61 20.38
N THR A 287 16.67 16.37 20.43
CA THR A 287 15.86 16.50 21.65
C THR A 287 15.52 15.16 22.29
N LEU A 288 15.71 14.06 21.54
CA LEU A 288 15.23 12.71 21.85
C LEU A 288 13.71 12.63 22.08
N ALA A 289 12.97 13.63 21.61
CA ALA A 289 11.52 13.65 21.70
C ALA A 289 10.91 12.60 20.76
N THR A 290 9.92 11.87 21.26
CA THR A 290 9.18 10.86 20.50
C THR A 290 7.77 11.34 20.17
N GLU A 291 7.27 10.96 18.99
CA GLU A 291 5.92 11.28 18.53
C GLU A 291 5.30 10.08 17.80
N ASP A 292 4.09 9.70 18.22
CA ASP A 292 3.28 8.67 17.56
C ASP A 292 2.55 9.29 16.37
N ILE A 293 2.92 8.90 15.15
CA ILE A 293 2.32 9.48 13.93
C ILE A 293 1.33 8.55 13.23
N PHE A 294 1.32 7.25 13.56
CA PHE A 294 0.45 6.27 12.91
C PHE A 294 0.20 5.04 13.80
N GLN A 295 -1.02 4.51 13.76
CA GLN A 295 -1.34 3.16 14.24
C GLN A 295 -2.36 2.47 13.32
N ASP A 296 -2.21 1.16 13.14
CA ASP A 296 -3.17 0.35 12.38
C ASP A 296 -3.08 -1.14 12.75
N PHE A 297 -4.09 -1.90 12.34
CA PHE A 297 -4.11 -3.36 12.38
C PHE A 297 -3.66 -3.99 11.05
N GLY A 298 -2.87 -5.05 11.15
CA GLY A 298 -2.33 -5.82 10.04
C GLY A 298 -0.90 -6.26 10.31
N VAL A 299 -0.24 -6.88 9.33
CA VAL A 299 1.14 -7.35 9.48
C VAL A 299 2.07 -6.48 8.67
N TYR A 300 2.81 -5.61 9.36
CA TYR A 300 3.82 -4.73 8.77
C TYR A 300 5.22 -5.34 8.89
N HIS A 301 6.06 -5.12 7.88
CA HIS A 301 7.38 -5.75 7.80
C HIS A 301 8.55 -4.78 7.68
N SER A 302 8.35 -3.62 7.07
CA SER A 302 9.43 -2.65 6.88
C SER A 302 8.93 -1.22 6.81
N ILE A 303 9.85 -0.29 7.08
CA ILE A 303 9.67 1.14 6.97
C ILE A 303 10.88 1.77 6.29
N ASP A 304 10.67 2.69 5.37
CA ASP A 304 11.77 3.47 4.79
C ASP A 304 11.40 4.93 4.56
N TRP A 305 12.37 5.82 4.76
CA TRP A 305 12.17 7.25 4.58
C TRP A 305 12.49 7.64 3.15
N HIS A 306 11.62 8.43 2.54
CA HIS A 306 11.89 8.98 1.21
C HIS A 306 13.11 9.91 1.26
N SER A 307 14.07 9.72 0.34
CA SER A 307 15.35 10.46 0.30
C SER A 307 15.22 11.99 0.40
N SER A 308 14.16 12.55 -0.20
CA SER A 308 13.97 13.99 -0.29
C SER A 308 12.65 14.57 0.24
N LYS A 309 11.66 13.75 0.58
CA LYS A 309 10.28 14.17 0.93
C LYS A 309 9.95 13.69 2.36
N PRO A 310 9.07 14.39 3.12
CA PRO A 310 8.65 13.98 4.46
C PRO A 310 7.61 12.85 4.39
N LEU A 311 7.99 11.74 3.74
CA LEU A 311 7.13 10.60 3.46
C LEU A 311 7.84 9.31 3.86
N LEU A 312 7.06 8.40 4.41
CA LEU A 312 7.48 7.06 4.78
C LEU A 312 6.85 6.05 3.84
N LEU A 313 7.60 5.03 3.46
CA LEU A 313 7.12 3.83 2.80
C LEU A 313 6.93 2.76 3.87
N LEU A 314 5.78 2.09 3.85
CA LEU A 314 5.49 0.93 4.70
C LEU A 314 5.15 -0.26 3.82
N SER A 315 5.64 -1.45 4.18
CA SER A 315 5.15 -2.71 3.61
C SER A 315 4.18 -3.42 4.57
N LYS A 316 2.98 -3.74 4.08
CA LYS A 316 1.89 -4.40 4.82
C LYS A 316 1.41 -5.62 4.04
N GLY A 317 1.82 -6.82 4.44
CA GLY A 317 1.50 -8.04 3.66
C GLY A 317 2.02 -7.97 2.21
N SER A 318 1.11 -7.89 1.23
CA SER A 318 1.40 -7.68 -0.19
C SER A 318 1.23 -6.22 -0.65
N GLU A 319 0.87 -5.31 0.25
CA GLU A 319 0.61 -3.91 -0.04
C GLU A 319 1.81 -3.01 0.30
N LEU A 320 1.92 -1.91 -0.44
CA LEU A 320 2.81 -0.79 -0.15
C LEU A 320 1.96 0.44 0.19
N LEU A 321 2.31 1.11 1.29
CA LEU A 321 1.62 2.32 1.74
C LEU A 321 2.62 3.47 1.83
N GLN A 322 2.21 4.66 1.40
CA GLN A 322 2.87 5.91 1.78
C GLN A 322 2.21 6.44 3.04
N LEU A 323 3.02 6.88 3.99
CA LEU A 323 2.60 7.53 5.22
C LEU A 323 3.20 8.94 5.29
N THR A 324 2.34 9.93 5.48
CA THR A 324 2.74 11.31 5.76
C THR A 324 3.04 11.50 7.25
N LEU A 325 3.84 12.51 7.59
CA LEU A 325 4.07 12.87 9.01
C LEU A 325 2.81 13.32 9.75
N ALA A 326 1.75 13.72 9.04
CA ALA A 326 0.45 14.02 9.61
C ALA A 326 -0.40 12.76 9.92
N GLY A 327 0.12 11.57 9.64
CA GLY A 327 -0.56 10.30 9.91
C GLY A 327 -1.47 9.78 8.78
N ASN A 328 -1.61 10.51 7.68
CA ASN A 328 -2.41 10.07 6.54
C ASN A 328 -1.68 9.02 5.71
N THR A 329 -2.39 7.98 5.30
CA THR A 329 -1.87 6.92 4.42
C THR A 329 -2.51 6.90 3.04
N THR A 330 -1.72 6.53 2.04
CA THR A 330 -2.19 6.26 0.67
C THR A 330 -1.55 5.00 0.13
N THR A 331 -2.34 4.10 -0.45
CA THR A 331 -1.83 2.87 -1.06
C THR A 331 -1.10 3.16 -2.37
N ILE A 332 0.09 2.60 -2.53
CA ILE A 332 0.81 2.57 -3.80
C ILE A 332 0.27 1.40 -4.62
N ALA A 333 -0.34 1.71 -5.76
CA ALA A 333 -0.87 0.69 -6.64
C ALA A 333 0.26 -0.13 -7.27
N TYR A 334 0.34 -1.41 -6.91
CA TYR A 334 1.28 -2.37 -7.47
C TYR A 334 0.61 -3.76 -7.47
N PRO A 335 0.37 -4.38 -8.64
CA PRO A 335 -0.37 -5.63 -8.71
C PRO A 335 0.51 -6.81 -8.28
N THR A 336 0.45 -7.17 -6.99
CA THR A 336 1.09 -8.39 -6.50
C THR A 336 0.25 -9.11 -5.45
N ASP A 337 0.25 -10.43 -5.54
CA ASP A 337 -0.22 -11.34 -4.49
C ASP A 337 0.94 -11.85 -3.62
N LYS A 338 2.19 -11.49 -3.97
CA LYS A 338 3.39 -11.94 -3.27
C LYS A 338 3.65 -11.10 -2.04
N HIS A 339 4.02 -11.78 -0.96
CA HIS A 339 4.35 -11.14 0.30
C HIS A 339 5.61 -10.26 0.18
N ILE A 340 5.51 -9.02 0.66
CA ILE A 340 6.59 -8.03 0.63
C ILE A 340 7.31 -8.03 1.98
N ALA A 341 8.47 -8.66 2.03
CA ALA A 341 9.26 -8.82 3.25
C ALA A 341 10.07 -7.57 3.62
N THR A 342 10.42 -6.74 2.64
CA THR A 342 11.00 -5.41 2.86
C THR A 342 10.75 -4.55 1.62
N ALA A 343 10.62 -3.24 1.81
CA ALA A 343 10.59 -2.25 0.75
C ALA A 343 11.35 -1.00 1.18
N GLN A 344 12.12 -0.41 0.27
CA GLN A 344 12.86 0.83 0.49
C GLN A 344 12.84 1.69 -0.76
N TYR A 345 12.82 3.01 -0.60
CA TYR A 345 12.93 3.94 -1.71
C TYR A 345 14.32 3.86 -2.34
N SER A 346 14.38 4.13 -3.64
CA SER A 346 15.65 4.44 -4.26
C SER A 346 16.15 5.83 -3.85
N ARG A 347 17.47 5.92 -3.66
CA ARG A 347 18.13 7.20 -3.38
C ARG A 347 18.40 8.02 -4.65
N PHE A 348 18.30 7.41 -5.84
CA PHE A 348 18.75 8.02 -7.10
C PHE A 348 17.66 8.22 -8.16
N GLU A 349 16.56 7.50 -8.06
CA GLU A 349 15.50 7.49 -9.06
C GLU A 349 14.13 7.35 -8.36
N ASP A 350 13.05 7.61 -9.08
CA ASP A 350 11.70 7.32 -8.59
C ASP A 350 11.39 5.83 -8.76
N ALA A 351 11.88 5.03 -7.82
CA ALA A 351 11.68 3.59 -7.79
C ALA A 351 11.63 3.08 -6.36
N ILE A 352 11.04 1.90 -6.18
CA ILE A 352 11.03 1.16 -4.93
C ILE A 352 11.79 -0.15 -5.12
N TYR A 353 12.74 -0.42 -4.25
CA TYR A 353 13.37 -1.72 -4.15
C TYR A 353 12.63 -2.54 -3.11
N LEU A 354 12.17 -3.73 -3.49
CA LEU A 354 11.39 -4.58 -2.61
C LEU A 354 11.88 -6.02 -2.65
N ARG A 355 11.77 -6.72 -1.53
CA ARG A 355 12.03 -8.16 -1.44
C ARG A 355 10.71 -8.89 -1.36
N GLN A 356 10.38 -9.64 -2.40
CA GLN A 356 9.20 -10.49 -2.38
C GLN A 356 9.58 -11.89 -1.91
N LYS A 357 8.77 -12.45 -1.02
CA LYS A 357 8.77 -13.88 -0.72
C LYS A 357 7.77 -14.57 -1.63
N SER A 358 8.16 -15.72 -2.16
CA SER A 358 7.31 -16.57 -3.00
C SER A 358 7.39 -17.98 -2.48
N LEU A 359 6.22 -18.60 -2.34
CA LEU A 359 6.12 -20.03 -2.14
C LEU A 359 6.30 -20.69 -3.51
N GLN A 360 7.33 -21.51 -3.65
CA GLN A 360 7.53 -22.34 -4.82
C GLN A 360 6.92 -23.69 -4.55
N ILE A 361 5.94 -24.06 -5.36
CA ILE A 361 5.35 -25.39 -5.38
C ILE A 361 5.40 -25.84 -6.82
N GLY A 362 6.10 -26.95 -7.06
CA GLY A 362 6.03 -27.66 -8.31
C GLY A 362 5.01 -28.78 -8.23
N PHE A 363 4.73 -29.40 -9.36
CA PHE A 363 4.03 -30.67 -9.38
C PHE A 363 4.62 -31.62 -10.41
N THR A 364 4.52 -32.92 -10.10
CA THR A 364 4.99 -34.01 -10.97
C THR A 364 3.85 -35.00 -11.22
N LEU A 365 3.65 -35.38 -12.48
CA LEU A 365 2.75 -36.45 -12.90
C LEU A 365 3.50 -37.77 -12.89
N TYR A 366 2.93 -38.79 -12.24
CA TYR A 366 3.46 -40.15 -12.26
C TYR A 366 2.52 -41.11 -12.95
N ALA A 367 3.07 -42.17 -13.54
CA ALA A 367 2.28 -43.18 -14.26
C ALA A 367 1.22 -43.88 -13.40
N ASN A 368 1.43 -43.98 -12.09
CA ASN A 368 0.49 -44.61 -11.16
C ASN A 368 0.70 -44.11 -9.71
N ALA A 369 -0.20 -44.48 -8.80
CA ALA A 369 -0.16 -44.13 -7.38
C ALA A 369 1.11 -44.59 -6.63
N LYS A 370 1.87 -45.56 -7.16
CA LYS A 370 3.15 -45.99 -6.56
C LYS A 370 4.33 -45.06 -6.89
N ARG A 371 4.15 -44.11 -7.83
CA ARG A 371 5.16 -43.10 -8.19
C ARG A 371 6.45 -43.68 -8.78
N GLU A 372 6.35 -44.80 -9.50
CA GLU A 372 7.52 -45.50 -10.03
C GLU A 372 8.16 -44.80 -11.24
N THR A 373 7.38 -44.06 -12.03
CA THR A 373 7.88 -43.41 -13.26
C THR A 373 7.26 -42.03 -13.43
N PRO A 374 8.06 -40.94 -13.41
CA PRO A 374 7.57 -39.60 -13.71
C PRO A 374 7.28 -39.47 -15.22
N LEU A 375 6.14 -38.87 -15.55
CA LEU A 375 5.71 -38.59 -16.92
C LEU A 375 5.95 -37.12 -17.31
N LEU A 376 5.84 -36.20 -16.34
CA LEU A 376 5.97 -34.76 -16.54
C LEU A 376 6.29 -34.08 -15.20
N LYS A 377 7.10 -33.01 -15.23
CA LYS A 377 7.40 -32.17 -14.08
C LYS A 377 7.29 -30.69 -14.45
N VAL A 378 6.56 -29.93 -13.65
CA VAL A 378 6.41 -28.47 -13.78
C VAL A 378 6.87 -27.83 -12.47
N ASN A 379 7.78 -26.87 -12.55
CA ASN A 379 8.36 -26.24 -11.36
C ASN A 379 8.92 -24.85 -11.69
N ASN A 380 8.07 -23.83 -11.53
CA ASN A 380 8.45 -22.44 -11.74
C ASN A 380 8.80 -21.72 -10.44
N VAL A 381 9.11 -20.42 -10.52
CA VAL A 381 9.45 -19.55 -9.36
C VAL A 381 8.18 -19.12 -8.57
N GLY A 382 7.07 -19.84 -8.72
CA GLY A 382 5.79 -19.56 -8.09
C GLY A 382 5.11 -20.83 -7.56
N ALA A 383 3.93 -20.67 -6.98
CA ALA A 383 3.11 -21.77 -6.51
C ALA A 383 2.26 -22.30 -7.67
N ASP A 384 2.72 -23.37 -8.31
CA ASP A 384 1.97 -24.07 -9.35
C ASP A 384 0.98 -25.04 -8.67
N LEU A 385 -0.31 -24.72 -8.73
CA LEU A 385 -1.37 -25.35 -7.94
C LEU A 385 -2.50 -25.95 -8.79
N PHE A 386 -3.17 -26.93 -8.20
CA PHE A 386 -4.38 -27.60 -8.68
C PHE A 386 -4.31 -28.10 -10.14
N PRO A 387 -3.28 -28.89 -10.53
CA PRO A 387 -3.18 -29.40 -11.89
C PRO A 387 -4.39 -30.30 -12.23
N THR A 388 -5.03 -30.04 -13.37
CA THR A 388 -6.08 -30.91 -13.90
C THR A 388 -5.87 -31.21 -15.37
N SER A 389 -5.81 -32.51 -15.69
CA SER A 389 -5.63 -33.00 -17.06
C SER A 389 -6.95 -33.07 -17.79
N ASN A 390 -6.93 -32.74 -19.08
CA ASN A 390 -8.07 -32.95 -19.94
C ASN A 390 -8.40 -34.46 -20.01
N PRO A 391 -9.68 -34.86 -19.82
CA PRO A 391 -10.06 -36.27 -19.72
C PRO A 391 -9.90 -37.05 -21.02
N LYS A 392 -9.75 -36.37 -22.17
CA LYS A 392 -9.55 -37.00 -23.49
C LYS A 392 -8.13 -36.86 -24.04
N ASN A 393 -7.33 -35.94 -23.49
CA ASN A 393 -5.96 -35.71 -23.93
C ASN A 393 -5.05 -35.35 -22.73
N ASN A 394 -4.24 -36.29 -22.27
CA ASN A 394 -3.36 -36.07 -21.11
C ASN A 394 -2.20 -35.09 -21.36
N LYS A 395 -1.95 -34.69 -22.62
CA LYS A 395 -0.99 -33.63 -22.97
C LYS A 395 -1.59 -32.22 -22.88
N ARG A 396 -2.90 -32.12 -22.64
CA ARG A 396 -3.60 -30.86 -22.40
C ARG A 396 -4.00 -30.80 -20.93
N TYR A 397 -3.58 -29.77 -20.22
CA TYR A 397 -3.90 -29.61 -18.79
C TYR A 397 -3.96 -28.15 -18.41
N VAL A 398 -4.61 -27.84 -17.29
CA VAL A 398 -4.58 -26.51 -16.70
C VAL A 398 -4.07 -26.56 -15.27
N TYR A 399 -3.49 -25.44 -14.83
CA TYR A 399 -3.02 -25.25 -13.47
C TYR A 399 -3.02 -23.76 -13.14
N GLN A 400 -3.07 -23.43 -11.85
CA GLN A 400 -2.95 -22.07 -11.37
C GLN A 400 -1.50 -21.76 -11.01
N SER A 401 -1.03 -20.54 -11.26
CA SER A 401 0.29 -20.09 -10.79
C SER A 401 0.30 -18.60 -10.46
N ASP A 402 1.07 -18.23 -9.44
CA ASP A 402 1.34 -16.83 -9.06
C ASP A 402 2.70 -16.33 -9.59
N ARG A 403 3.35 -17.11 -10.47
CA ARG A 403 4.75 -16.86 -10.90
C ARG A 403 4.97 -15.47 -11.51
N SER A 404 3.97 -14.92 -12.19
CA SER A 404 3.99 -13.56 -12.79
C SER A 404 3.83 -12.44 -11.76
N GLY A 405 3.44 -12.74 -10.53
CA GLY A 405 3.15 -11.77 -9.47
C GLY A 405 1.68 -11.71 -9.09
N THR A 406 0.78 -12.16 -9.96
CA THR A 406 -0.67 -12.32 -9.73
C THR A 406 -1.10 -13.75 -10.00
N ASN A 407 -2.18 -14.21 -9.39
CA ASN A 407 -2.72 -15.53 -9.70
C ASN A 407 -3.29 -15.60 -11.13
N GLU A 408 -2.79 -16.57 -11.90
CA GLU A 408 -3.18 -16.81 -13.28
C GLU A 408 -3.52 -18.28 -13.48
N LEU A 409 -4.51 -18.55 -14.33
CA LEU A 409 -4.88 -19.87 -14.79
C LEU A 409 -4.20 -20.12 -16.13
N TYR A 410 -3.28 -21.08 -16.17
CA TYR A 410 -2.54 -21.45 -17.36
C TYR A 410 -3.19 -22.65 -18.04
N LEU A 411 -3.30 -22.57 -19.37
CA LEU A 411 -3.63 -23.69 -20.23
C LEU A 411 -2.36 -24.15 -20.95
N VAL A 412 -2.06 -25.43 -20.83
CA VAL A 412 -0.99 -26.08 -21.58
C VAL A 412 -1.62 -27.01 -22.60
N ASP A 413 -1.19 -26.89 -23.85
CA ASP A 413 -1.50 -27.81 -24.93
C ASP A 413 -0.20 -28.25 -25.63
N ALA A 414 0.16 -29.52 -25.44
CA ALA A 414 1.44 -30.10 -25.81
C ALA A 414 2.64 -29.37 -25.16
N GLU A 415 3.26 -28.43 -25.87
CA GLU A 415 4.39 -27.62 -25.37
C GLU A 415 4.09 -26.12 -25.39
N LYS A 416 2.90 -25.72 -25.85
CA LYS A 416 2.46 -24.32 -25.82
C LYS A 416 1.75 -24.07 -24.50
N GLU A 417 2.16 -23.02 -23.82
CA GLU A 417 1.56 -22.55 -22.57
C GLU A 417 1.04 -21.13 -22.74
N GLU A 418 -0.20 -20.89 -22.31
CA GLU A 418 -0.84 -19.58 -22.42
C GLU A 418 -1.69 -19.26 -21.19
N VAL A 419 -1.86 -17.97 -20.92
CA VAL A 419 -2.71 -17.47 -19.84
C VAL A 419 -4.16 -17.49 -20.31
N LEU A 420 -5.00 -18.25 -19.61
CA LEU A 420 -6.43 -18.35 -19.90
C LEU A 420 -7.25 -17.30 -19.13
N ALA A 421 -6.85 -17.02 -17.89
CA ALA A 421 -7.49 -16.02 -17.03
C ALA A 421 -6.50 -15.49 -15.99
N THR A 422 -6.68 -14.22 -15.60
CA THR A 422 -5.89 -13.54 -14.57
C THR A 422 -6.84 -12.96 -13.53
N THR A 423 -6.55 -13.14 -12.24
CA THR A 423 -7.31 -12.51 -11.16
C THR A 423 -6.91 -11.05 -10.99
N GLN A 424 -7.87 -10.21 -10.60
CA GLN A 424 -7.55 -8.88 -10.10
C GLN A 424 -7.22 -8.92 -8.59
N HIS A 425 -6.77 -7.80 -8.06
CA HIS A 425 -6.53 -7.65 -6.62
C HIS A 425 -7.81 -8.01 -5.84
N SER A 426 -7.68 -8.79 -4.76
CA SER A 426 -8.77 -9.37 -3.95
C SER A 426 -9.64 -10.45 -4.63
N GLU A 427 -9.29 -10.88 -5.84
CA GLU A 427 -9.94 -12.00 -6.50
C GLU A 427 -9.15 -13.30 -6.36
N HIS A 428 -9.87 -14.41 -6.25
CA HIS A 428 -9.25 -15.74 -6.14
C HIS A 428 -9.98 -16.75 -7.03
N PHE A 429 -9.22 -17.71 -7.56
CA PHE A 429 -9.81 -18.86 -8.24
C PHE A 429 -10.45 -19.80 -7.23
N ASN A 430 -11.70 -20.19 -7.51
CA ASN A 430 -12.45 -21.15 -6.69
C ASN A 430 -12.59 -22.47 -7.45
N GLY A 431 -11.51 -22.98 -8.01
CA GLY A 431 -11.48 -24.25 -8.73
C GLY A 431 -11.90 -24.17 -10.20
N PHE A 432 -11.57 -25.23 -10.92
CA PHE A 432 -11.76 -25.38 -12.34
C PHE A 432 -11.82 -26.85 -12.73
N SER A 433 -12.56 -27.16 -13.80
CA SER A 433 -12.78 -28.54 -14.22
C SER A 433 -13.12 -28.63 -15.71
N TRP A 434 -12.62 -29.68 -16.36
CA TRP A 434 -12.93 -30.00 -17.76
C TRP A 434 -14.28 -30.71 -17.88
N SER A 435 -15.03 -30.42 -18.94
CA SER A 435 -16.19 -31.23 -19.31
C SER A 435 -15.77 -32.67 -19.60
N VAL A 436 -16.70 -33.60 -19.42
CA VAL A 436 -16.42 -35.05 -19.57
C VAL A 436 -15.94 -35.40 -20.99
N ASP A 437 -16.36 -34.64 -22.00
CA ASP A 437 -15.91 -34.78 -23.38
C ASP A 437 -14.59 -34.06 -23.69
N GLY A 438 -14.05 -33.30 -22.73
CA GLY A 438 -12.79 -32.56 -22.83
C GLY A 438 -12.85 -31.32 -23.73
N LYS A 439 -14.04 -30.88 -24.17
CA LYS A 439 -14.17 -29.71 -25.07
C LYS A 439 -14.24 -28.39 -24.33
N LYS A 440 -14.93 -28.35 -23.19
CA LYS A 440 -15.15 -27.15 -22.38
C LYS A 440 -14.33 -27.20 -21.09
N LEU A 441 -13.96 -26.01 -20.60
CA LEU A 441 -13.34 -25.82 -19.29
C LEU A 441 -14.16 -24.79 -18.51
N ALA A 442 -14.59 -25.15 -17.30
CA ALA A 442 -15.21 -24.21 -16.38
C ALA A 442 -14.20 -23.78 -15.32
N TYR A 443 -14.19 -22.49 -14.97
CA TYR A 443 -13.43 -21.96 -13.84
C TYR A 443 -14.24 -20.91 -13.08
N ALA A 444 -13.96 -20.76 -11.79
CA ALA A 444 -14.63 -19.80 -10.92
C ALA A 444 -13.68 -18.71 -10.45
N ILE A 445 -14.10 -17.45 -10.50
CA ILE A 445 -13.42 -16.32 -9.85
C ILE A 445 -14.44 -15.66 -8.93
N ASN A 446 -14.19 -15.72 -7.61
CA ASN A 446 -15.15 -15.28 -6.59
C ASN A 446 -16.54 -15.91 -6.82
N GLN A 447 -17.55 -15.09 -7.14
CA GLN A 447 -18.94 -15.52 -7.37
C GLN A 447 -19.27 -15.76 -8.86
N ARG A 448 -18.29 -15.61 -9.76
CA ARG A 448 -18.47 -15.71 -11.21
C ARG A 448 -17.96 -17.06 -11.70
N ILE A 449 -18.81 -17.78 -12.42
CA ILE A 449 -18.45 -19.00 -13.15
C ILE A 449 -18.31 -18.64 -14.62
N MET A 450 -17.18 -19.01 -15.21
CA MET A 450 -16.86 -18.81 -16.60
C MET A 450 -16.74 -20.19 -17.25
N VAL A 451 -17.38 -20.38 -18.40
CA VAL A 451 -17.21 -21.59 -19.22
C VAL A 451 -16.56 -21.20 -20.52
N HIS A 452 -15.48 -21.88 -20.83
CA HIS A 452 -14.64 -21.65 -21.99
C HIS A 452 -14.72 -22.84 -22.93
N ASP A 453 -14.87 -22.56 -24.22
CA ASP A 453 -14.78 -23.54 -25.31
C ASP A 453 -13.72 -23.05 -26.29
N SER A 454 -12.66 -23.86 -26.47
CA SER A 454 -11.48 -23.52 -27.28
C SER A 454 -10.78 -22.21 -26.87
N GLU A 455 -11.10 -21.06 -27.50
CA GLU A 455 -10.54 -19.74 -27.22
C GLU A 455 -11.61 -18.73 -26.75
N GLN A 456 -12.88 -19.14 -26.68
CA GLN A 456 -14.00 -18.24 -26.40
C GLN A 456 -14.72 -18.59 -25.11
N ILE A 457 -15.12 -17.55 -24.38
CA ILE A 457 -16.05 -17.70 -23.26
C ILE A 457 -17.46 -17.89 -23.85
N VAL A 458 -18.07 -19.04 -23.57
CA VAL A 458 -19.39 -19.42 -24.09
C VAL A 458 -20.50 -19.24 -23.06
N ASP A 459 -20.20 -19.35 -21.76
CA ASP A 459 -21.16 -19.07 -20.68
C ASP A 459 -20.53 -18.25 -19.56
N LYS A 460 -21.36 -17.42 -18.93
CA LYS A 460 -21.02 -16.65 -17.73
C LYS A 460 -22.18 -16.64 -16.76
N VAL A 461 -21.96 -17.18 -15.57
CA VAL A 461 -22.96 -17.24 -14.49
C VAL A 461 -22.44 -16.46 -13.28
N THR A 462 -23.29 -15.66 -12.65
CA THR A 462 -22.96 -15.00 -11.38
C THR A 462 -23.87 -15.54 -10.29
N LEU A 463 -23.27 -16.04 -9.21
CA LEU A 463 -23.96 -16.67 -8.08
C LEU A 463 -24.14 -15.67 -6.93
N THR A 464 -25.06 -15.97 -6.00
CA THR A 464 -25.24 -15.19 -4.76
C THR A 464 -24.19 -15.51 -3.69
N ASN A 465 -23.68 -16.75 -3.71
CA ASN A 465 -22.65 -17.21 -2.80
C ASN A 465 -21.47 -17.71 -3.62
N THR A 466 -20.26 -17.58 -3.07
CA THR A 466 -19.07 -18.21 -3.62
C THR A 466 -19.26 -19.72 -3.73
N ALA A 467 -18.78 -20.31 -4.82
CA ALA A 467 -18.83 -21.75 -5.04
C ALA A 467 -17.51 -22.25 -5.60
N TYR A 468 -17.03 -23.38 -5.08
CA TYR A 468 -15.84 -24.04 -5.58
C TYR A 468 -16.18 -25.10 -6.60
N ILE A 469 -15.71 -24.99 -7.85
CA ILE A 469 -15.95 -26.00 -8.88
C ILE A 469 -15.18 -27.28 -8.54
N ARG A 470 -15.88 -28.42 -8.59
CA ARG A 470 -15.31 -29.73 -8.29
C ARG A 470 -15.27 -30.64 -9.51
N ALA A 471 -16.37 -30.72 -10.25
CA ALA A 471 -16.48 -31.59 -11.42
C ALA A 471 -17.60 -31.15 -12.36
N TRP A 472 -17.57 -31.63 -13.60
CA TRP A 472 -18.74 -31.61 -14.49
C TRP A 472 -19.62 -32.82 -14.26
N TYR A 473 -20.92 -32.64 -14.44
CA TYR A 473 -21.84 -33.75 -14.65
C TYR A 473 -21.70 -34.28 -16.09
N SER A 474 -22.04 -35.56 -16.27
CA SER A 474 -22.03 -36.23 -17.58
C SER A 474 -23.04 -35.66 -18.58
N ASP A 475 -24.01 -34.86 -18.11
CA ASP A 475 -24.95 -34.14 -18.98
C ASP A 475 -24.32 -32.98 -19.76
N GLY A 476 -23.14 -32.50 -19.36
CA GLY A 476 -22.44 -31.39 -20.02
C GLY A 476 -23.10 -30.02 -19.79
N GLU A 477 -24.10 -29.91 -18.93
CA GLU A 477 -24.90 -28.69 -18.70
C GLU A 477 -24.92 -28.28 -17.22
N SER A 478 -24.33 -29.08 -16.34
CA SER A 478 -24.25 -28.78 -14.92
C SER A 478 -22.91 -29.14 -14.28
N LEU A 479 -22.61 -28.46 -13.18
CA LEU A 479 -21.37 -28.58 -12.41
C LEU A 479 -21.68 -29.07 -10.99
N LEU A 480 -20.83 -29.95 -10.47
CA LEU A 480 -20.71 -30.15 -9.03
C LEU A 480 -19.86 -29.02 -8.47
N VAL A 481 -20.41 -28.33 -7.47
CA VAL A 481 -19.73 -27.25 -6.76
C VAL A 481 -19.87 -27.42 -5.24
N ASN A 482 -18.88 -26.98 -4.47
CA ASN A 482 -19.06 -26.75 -3.04
C ASN A 482 -19.48 -25.30 -2.84
N GLN A 483 -20.76 -25.06 -2.57
CA GLN A 483 -21.27 -23.73 -2.27
C GLN A 483 -20.89 -23.33 -0.84
N MET A 484 -20.26 -22.17 -0.67
CA MET A 484 -19.90 -21.67 0.66
C MET A 484 -21.07 -20.93 1.30
N LYS A 485 -21.46 -21.33 2.50
CA LYS A 485 -22.47 -20.64 3.30
C LYS A 485 -21.93 -20.42 4.71
N ARG A 486 -21.80 -19.16 5.12
CA ARG A 486 -21.26 -18.79 6.45
C ARG A 486 -19.91 -19.46 6.77
N GLY A 487 -19.06 -19.62 5.74
CA GLY A 487 -17.74 -20.26 5.88
C GLY A 487 -17.72 -21.79 5.73
N GLU A 488 -18.88 -22.45 5.65
CA GLU A 488 -18.97 -23.91 5.51
C GLU A 488 -19.28 -24.35 4.08
N PRO A 489 -18.67 -25.45 3.57
CA PRO A 489 -18.91 -25.97 2.23
C PRO A 489 -20.15 -26.89 2.18
N PHE A 490 -20.99 -26.70 1.17
CA PHE A 490 -22.15 -27.54 0.89
C PHE A 490 -22.11 -28.04 -0.57
N PRO A 491 -21.85 -29.34 -0.80
CA PRO A 491 -21.93 -29.93 -2.13
C PRO A 491 -23.30 -29.64 -2.77
N SER A 492 -23.25 -29.11 -3.98
CA SER A 492 -24.40 -28.57 -4.69
C SER A 492 -24.24 -28.82 -6.20
N ARG A 493 -25.35 -29.00 -6.90
CA ARG A 493 -25.41 -29.01 -8.36
C ARG A 493 -25.77 -27.63 -8.88
N LEU A 494 -24.91 -27.06 -9.71
CA LEU A 494 -25.16 -25.81 -10.43
C LEU A 494 -25.60 -26.12 -11.86
N TYR A 495 -26.78 -25.65 -12.25
CA TYR A 495 -27.28 -25.73 -13.62
C TYR A 495 -26.88 -24.47 -14.39
N LEU A 496 -26.01 -24.61 -15.40
CA LEU A 496 -25.38 -23.47 -16.07
C LEU A 496 -26.40 -22.56 -16.76
N GLY A 497 -27.31 -23.13 -17.56
CA GLY A 497 -28.29 -22.35 -18.33
C GLY A 497 -29.34 -21.59 -17.50
N SER A 498 -29.57 -21.98 -16.24
CA SER A 498 -30.55 -21.32 -15.36
C SER A 498 -29.93 -20.59 -14.16
N ALA A 499 -28.61 -20.73 -13.96
CA ALA A 499 -27.91 -20.33 -12.74
C ALA A 499 -28.49 -20.90 -11.43
N LYS A 500 -29.35 -21.93 -11.49
CA LYS A 500 -29.97 -22.54 -10.32
C LYS A 500 -28.93 -23.38 -9.58
N VAL A 501 -28.83 -23.20 -8.26
CA VAL A 501 -28.00 -24.02 -7.37
C VAL A 501 -28.91 -24.92 -6.52
N GLN A 502 -28.73 -26.22 -6.65
CA GLN A 502 -29.44 -27.23 -5.84
C GLN A 502 -28.45 -27.87 -4.86
N GLN A 503 -28.65 -27.62 -3.57
CA GLN A 503 -27.87 -28.26 -2.53
C GLN A 503 -28.13 -29.78 -2.49
N LEU A 504 -27.07 -30.59 -2.38
CA LEU A 504 -27.13 -32.06 -2.44
C LEU A 504 -27.10 -32.71 -1.05
N THR A 505 -26.44 -32.07 -0.08
CA THR A 505 -26.32 -32.56 1.30
C THR A 505 -27.05 -31.64 2.28
N HIS A 506 -27.59 -32.18 3.38
CA HIS A 506 -28.24 -31.34 4.41
C HIS A 506 -27.24 -30.62 5.33
N SER A 507 -26.07 -31.21 5.52
CA SER A 507 -24.99 -30.73 6.38
C SER A 507 -23.76 -30.37 5.55
N SER A 508 -22.86 -29.58 6.17
CA SER A 508 -21.56 -29.27 5.61
C SER A 508 -20.78 -30.55 5.27
N ALA A 509 -20.15 -30.54 4.11
CA ALA A 509 -19.35 -31.62 3.57
C ALA A 509 -18.29 -31.07 2.62
N SER A 510 -17.11 -31.68 2.62
CA SER A 510 -15.95 -31.24 1.83
C SER A 510 -15.53 -32.31 0.83
N CYS A 511 -14.54 -31.96 0.01
CA CYS A 511 -13.85 -32.87 -0.90
C CYS A 511 -14.78 -33.60 -1.89
N ALA A 512 -15.92 -33.02 -2.25
CA ALA A 512 -16.92 -33.69 -3.08
C ALA A 512 -16.39 -34.03 -4.48
N VAL A 513 -16.69 -35.24 -4.97
CA VAL A 513 -16.39 -35.73 -6.33
C VAL A 513 -17.53 -36.60 -6.88
N LEU A 514 -17.59 -36.78 -8.20
CA LEU A 514 -18.60 -37.60 -8.90
C LEU A 514 -17.97 -38.76 -9.65
N ASP A 515 -18.62 -39.92 -9.63
CA ASP A 515 -18.33 -40.96 -10.61
C ASP A 515 -19.11 -40.74 -11.93
N ASN A 516 -18.87 -41.59 -12.92
CA ASN A 516 -19.52 -41.50 -14.24
C ASN A 516 -21.03 -41.79 -14.20
N GLU A 517 -21.50 -42.46 -13.15
CA GLU A 517 -22.93 -42.74 -12.94
C GLU A 517 -23.62 -41.57 -12.24
N GLY A 518 -22.87 -40.57 -11.78
CA GLY A 518 -23.39 -39.42 -11.05
C GLY A 518 -23.59 -39.66 -9.56
N ASN A 519 -23.05 -40.74 -9.00
CA ASN A 519 -23.00 -40.93 -7.56
C ASN A 519 -22.03 -39.91 -6.95
N LEU A 520 -22.42 -39.33 -5.82
CA LEU A 520 -21.66 -38.32 -5.09
C LEU A 520 -20.81 -38.98 -4.00
N TYR A 521 -19.52 -38.67 -3.96
CA TYR A 521 -18.61 -39.06 -2.88
C TYR A 521 -18.14 -37.81 -2.18
N TYR A 522 -18.10 -37.82 -0.85
CA TYR A 522 -17.74 -36.64 -0.07
C TYR A 522 -17.25 -37.02 1.33
N VAL A 523 -16.57 -36.07 1.96
CA VAL A 523 -16.10 -36.18 3.35
C VAL A 523 -17.03 -35.41 4.27
N GLN A 524 -17.44 -36.04 5.37
CA GLN A 524 -18.19 -35.42 6.44
C GLN A 524 -17.52 -35.73 7.78
N GLY A 525 -16.78 -34.76 8.32
CA GLY A 525 -15.87 -35.01 9.45
C GLY A 525 -14.79 -36.01 9.04
N LYS A 526 -14.70 -37.15 9.72
CA LYS A 526 -13.75 -38.24 9.41
C LYS A 526 -14.36 -39.37 8.57
N MET A 527 -15.61 -39.23 8.14
CA MET A 527 -16.32 -40.24 7.36
C MET A 527 -16.23 -39.93 5.87
N LEU A 528 -15.78 -40.91 5.09
CA LEU A 528 -15.94 -40.95 3.65
C LEU A 528 -17.30 -41.57 3.31
N LYS A 529 -18.16 -40.82 2.63
CA LYS A 529 -19.53 -41.23 2.30
C LYS A 529 -19.76 -41.27 0.80
N LYS A 530 -20.70 -42.13 0.39
CA LYS A 530 -21.28 -42.19 -0.94
C LYS A 530 -22.78 -41.90 -0.83
N GLN A 531 -23.28 -41.01 -1.68
CA GLN A 531 -24.69 -40.76 -1.91
C GLN A 531 -25.04 -41.19 -3.33
N ALA A 532 -25.94 -42.17 -3.45
CA ALA A 532 -26.44 -42.63 -4.73
C ALA A 532 -27.46 -41.64 -5.33
N LEU A 533 -27.77 -41.79 -6.62
CA LEU A 533 -28.74 -40.93 -7.34
C LEU A 533 -30.14 -40.92 -6.71
N ASN A 534 -30.55 -42.02 -6.09
CA ASN A 534 -31.83 -42.13 -5.38
C ASN A 534 -31.83 -41.43 -4.01
N GLY A 535 -30.70 -40.89 -3.57
CA GLY A 535 -30.52 -40.21 -2.28
C GLY A 535 -30.01 -41.12 -1.16
N ASP A 536 -29.83 -42.42 -1.39
CA ASP A 536 -29.32 -43.34 -0.36
C ASP A 536 -27.87 -43.01 -0.02
N ILE A 537 -27.57 -42.93 1.28
CA ILE A 537 -26.24 -42.57 1.78
C ILE A 537 -25.64 -43.75 2.54
N ILE A 538 -24.41 -44.12 2.19
CA ILE A 538 -23.61 -45.11 2.91
C ILE A 538 -22.27 -44.51 3.33
N THR A 539 -21.77 -44.92 4.49
CA THR A 539 -20.38 -44.65 4.92
C THR A 539 -19.48 -45.76 4.37
N LEU A 540 -18.49 -45.38 3.58
CA LEU A 540 -17.54 -46.30 2.96
C LEU A 540 -16.33 -46.58 3.86
N HIS A 541 -15.87 -45.55 4.57
CA HIS A 541 -14.73 -45.63 5.46
C HIS A 541 -14.77 -44.50 6.50
N GLU A 542 -14.16 -44.71 7.65
CA GLU A 542 -13.98 -43.70 8.69
C GLU A 542 -12.51 -43.69 9.14
N LEU A 543 -11.89 -42.50 9.15
CA LEU A 543 -10.54 -42.32 9.67
C LEU A 543 -10.52 -42.39 11.20
N THR A 544 -9.43 -42.91 11.75
CA THR A 544 -9.20 -42.98 13.20
C THR A 544 -7.99 -42.13 13.59
N GLY A 545 -7.87 -41.79 14.86
CA GLY A 545 -6.73 -41.02 15.37
C GLY A 545 -6.72 -39.57 14.87
N MET A 546 -5.54 -39.04 14.55
CA MET A 546 -5.34 -37.66 14.10
C MET A 546 -5.41 -37.49 12.57
N ASP A 547 -5.68 -38.56 11.83
CA ASP A 547 -5.74 -38.51 10.36
C ASP A 547 -6.94 -37.68 9.88
N GLU A 548 -6.70 -36.88 8.85
CA GLU A 548 -7.73 -36.12 8.16
C GLU A 548 -7.65 -36.33 6.64
N TYR A 549 -8.81 -36.24 6.00
CA TYR A 549 -8.88 -36.23 4.54
C TYR A 549 -8.52 -34.83 4.03
N ASP A 550 -7.44 -34.72 3.25
CA ASP A 550 -7.03 -33.47 2.62
C ASP A 550 -7.92 -33.15 1.40
N ASP A 551 -8.08 -34.13 0.50
CA ASP A 551 -8.95 -34.03 -0.68
C ASP A 551 -9.30 -35.42 -1.25
N LEU A 552 -10.35 -35.48 -2.08
CA LEU A 552 -10.74 -36.65 -2.86
C LEU A 552 -10.57 -36.40 -4.34
N PHE A 553 -10.17 -37.46 -5.05
CA PHE A 553 -10.05 -37.49 -6.51
C PHE A 553 -10.61 -38.80 -7.04
N ILE A 554 -11.13 -38.82 -8.26
CA ILE A 554 -11.79 -40.01 -8.79
C ILE A 554 -11.48 -40.19 -10.27
N ASN A 555 -11.36 -41.45 -10.68
CA ASN A 555 -11.36 -41.85 -12.07
C ASN A 555 -12.36 -42.99 -12.29
N ASN A 556 -12.39 -43.54 -13.50
CA ASN A 556 -13.33 -44.59 -13.89
C ASN A 556 -13.28 -45.89 -13.05
N LYS A 557 -12.21 -46.10 -12.28
CA LYS A 557 -11.95 -47.37 -11.58
C LYS A 557 -11.82 -47.20 -10.07
N TYR A 558 -11.24 -46.09 -9.63
CA TYR A 558 -10.85 -45.87 -8.25
C TYR A 558 -11.27 -44.48 -7.77
N LEU A 559 -11.68 -44.45 -6.50
CA LEU A 559 -11.70 -43.25 -5.69
C LEU A 559 -10.38 -43.17 -4.91
N TYR A 560 -9.76 -42.01 -4.94
CA TYR A 560 -8.54 -41.69 -4.24
C TYR A 560 -8.82 -40.68 -3.16
N ALA A 561 -8.24 -40.88 -1.98
CA ALA A 561 -8.23 -39.88 -0.92
C ALA A 561 -6.78 -39.57 -0.53
N SER A 562 -6.42 -38.30 -0.55
CA SER A 562 -5.21 -37.81 0.11
C SER A 562 -5.50 -37.74 1.61
N VAL A 563 -4.68 -38.39 2.42
CA VAL A 563 -4.85 -38.46 3.87
C VAL A 563 -3.54 -38.07 4.53
N GLY A 564 -3.62 -37.24 5.56
CA GLY A 564 -2.45 -36.81 6.28
C GLY A 564 -2.72 -36.28 7.68
N ASN A 565 -1.63 -36.13 8.41
CA ASN A 565 -1.50 -35.36 9.64
C ASN A 565 -0.08 -34.75 9.67
N ASP A 566 0.31 -34.14 10.79
CA ASP A 566 1.62 -33.48 10.92
C ASP A 566 2.83 -34.44 10.77
N GLU A 567 2.63 -35.74 10.98
CA GLU A 567 3.68 -36.76 11.01
C GLU A 567 3.71 -37.64 9.75
N VAL A 568 2.54 -37.98 9.19
CA VAL A 568 2.41 -39.00 8.14
C VAL A 568 1.47 -38.52 7.04
N ARG A 569 1.81 -38.86 5.79
CA ARG A 569 0.93 -38.71 4.63
C ARG A 569 0.83 -40.02 3.84
N TYR A 570 -0.36 -40.33 3.36
CA TYR A 570 -0.60 -41.50 2.52
C TYR A 570 -1.83 -41.32 1.62
N ILE A 571 -1.95 -42.18 0.61
CA ILE A 571 -3.11 -42.22 -0.28
C ILE A 571 -3.94 -43.45 0.05
N GLN A 572 -5.24 -43.26 0.20
CA GLN A 572 -6.23 -44.33 0.17
C GLN A 572 -6.78 -44.48 -1.25
N GLN A 573 -6.71 -45.68 -1.82
CA GLN A 573 -7.30 -46.02 -3.12
C GLN A 573 -8.40 -47.04 -2.90
N LEU A 574 -9.64 -46.66 -3.18
CA LEU A 574 -10.84 -47.48 -3.05
C LEU A 574 -11.33 -47.90 -4.43
N ASN A 575 -11.53 -49.19 -4.66
CA ASN A 575 -12.12 -49.69 -5.90
C ASN A 575 -13.63 -49.40 -5.93
N LEU A 576 -14.11 -48.77 -7.01
CA LEU A 576 -15.51 -48.34 -7.11
C LEU A 576 -16.51 -49.49 -7.24
N ARG A 577 -16.05 -50.69 -7.64
CA ARG A 577 -16.91 -51.87 -7.85
C ARG A 577 -17.14 -52.70 -6.59
N ASP A 578 -16.08 -52.94 -5.83
CA ASP A 578 -16.10 -53.84 -4.67
C ASP A 578 -15.76 -53.16 -3.34
N TYR A 579 -15.46 -51.85 -3.37
CA TYR A 579 -15.04 -51.05 -2.22
C TYR A 579 -13.83 -51.61 -1.47
N SER A 580 -12.98 -52.39 -2.14
CA SER A 580 -11.68 -52.78 -1.59
C SER A 580 -10.76 -51.58 -1.46
N LEU A 581 -10.15 -51.42 -0.29
CA LEU A 581 -9.28 -50.29 0.06
C LEU A 581 -7.81 -50.70 0.08
N LYS A 582 -6.97 -49.94 -0.62
CA LYS A 582 -5.51 -50.03 -0.57
C LYS A 582 -4.91 -48.73 -0.05
N ARG A 583 -3.74 -48.83 0.59
CA ARG A 583 -3.00 -47.67 1.12
C ARG A 583 -1.59 -47.61 0.53
N PHE A 584 -1.15 -46.42 0.16
CA PHE A 584 0.18 -46.14 -0.35
C PHE A 584 0.82 -45.01 0.45
N ALA A 585 1.91 -45.29 1.16
CA ALA A 585 2.64 -44.26 1.90
C ALA A 585 3.29 -43.26 0.93
N ILE A 586 3.25 -41.98 1.27
CA ILE A 586 3.93 -40.92 0.52
C ILE A 586 4.89 -40.13 1.42
N SER A 587 5.78 -39.35 0.83
CA SER A 587 6.65 -38.48 1.63
C SER A 587 5.78 -37.45 2.35
N LYS A 588 6.14 -37.07 3.59
CA LYS A 588 5.43 -36.05 4.36
C LYS A 588 5.40 -34.67 3.66
N ASP A 589 6.37 -34.42 2.78
CA ASP A 589 6.49 -33.17 2.02
C ASP A 589 5.77 -33.23 0.65
N MET A 590 5.01 -34.30 0.39
CA MET A 590 4.24 -34.48 -0.84
C MET A 590 2.74 -34.62 -0.53
N ILE A 591 1.92 -34.09 -1.43
CA ILE A 591 0.45 -34.17 -1.32
C ILE A 591 -0.09 -34.59 -2.68
N LEU A 592 -1.07 -35.50 -2.70
CA LEU A 592 -1.75 -35.86 -3.94
C LEU A 592 -2.56 -34.64 -4.43
N ALA A 593 -2.27 -34.19 -5.65
CA ALA A 593 -2.83 -32.98 -6.22
C ALA A 593 -3.93 -33.25 -7.26
N GLY A 594 -4.01 -34.47 -7.79
CA GLY A 594 -4.97 -34.83 -8.82
C GLY A 594 -4.76 -36.24 -9.36
N VAL A 595 -5.76 -36.76 -10.07
CA VAL A 595 -5.68 -38.04 -10.78
C VAL A 595 -6.23 -37.90 -12.19
N THR A 596 -5.61 -38.61 -13.13
CA THR A 596 -6.07 -38.67 -14.52
C THR A 596 -7.03 -39.85 -14.72
N GLN A 597 -7.75 -39.84 -15.83
CA GLN A 597 -8.62 -40.96 -16.22
C GLN A 597 -7.86 -42.26 -16.50
N ASN A 598 -6.55 -42.18 -16.74
CA ASN A 598 -5.67 -43.32 -17.02
C ASN A 598 -4.84 -43.75 -15.80
N ASP A 599 -5.29 -43.42 -14.59
CA ASP A 599 -4.68 -43.84 -13.32
C ASP A 599 -3.33 -43.17 -12.97
N ALA A 600 -2.86 -42.24 -13.80
CA ALA A 600 -1.72 -41.39 -13.48
C ALA A 600 -2.09 -40.36 -12.39
N THR A 601 -1.14 -40.01 -11.53
CA THR A 601 -1.34 -39.21 -10.31
C THR A 601 -0.44 -37.98 -10.30
N TRP A 602 -1.02 -36.82 -10.07
CA TRP A 602 -0.31 -35.56 -9.84
C TRP A 602 0.06 -35.44 -8.37
N PHE A 603 1.28 -35.01 -8.08
CA PHE A 603 1.70 -34.69 -6.71
C PHE A 603 2.29 -33.29 -6.68
N TYR A 604 1.96 -32.53 -5.64
CA TYR A 604 2.77 -31.36 -5.28
C TYR A 604 4.15 -31.82 -4.80
N ASP A 605 5.19 -31.20 -5.33
CA ASP A 605 6.58 -31.44 -4.97
C ASP A 605 7.38 -30.12 -4.85
N ASN A 606 8.65 -30.22 -4.41
CA ASN A 606 9.58 -29.10 -4.32
C ASN A 606 9.07 -27.87 -3.54
N LEU A 607 8.32 -28.09 -2.45
CA LEU A 607 7.85 -27.03 -1.55
C LEU A 607 9.04 -26.26 -0.97
N LYS A 608 9.23 -25.03 -1.43
CA LYS A 608 10.32 -24.14 -0.98
C LYS A 608 9.82 -22.72 -0.82
N VAL A 609 10.26 -22.04 0.21
CA VAL A 609 10.08 -20.58 0.29
C VAL A 609 11.37 -19.95 -0.21
N SER A 610 11.24 -19.04 -1.18
CA SER A 610 12.37 -18.26 -1.70
C SER A 610 12.01 -16.79 -1.72
N SER A 611 13.02 -15.94 -1.81
CA SER A 611 12.85 -14.49 -1.92
C SER A 611 13.78 -13.88 -2.94
N ARG A 612 13.30 -12.81 -3.56
CA ARG A 612 14.01 -12.06 -4.60
C ARG A 612 13.88 -10.57 -4.36
N TYR A 613 14.99 -9.86 -4.58
CA TYR A 613 14.96 -8.40 -4.67
C TYR A 613 14.55 -7.98 -6.08
N MET A 614 13.50 -7.18 -6.11
CA MET A 614 12.93 -6.61 -7.31
C MET A 614 13.00 -5.09 -7.22
N LYS A 615 12.95 -4.47 -8.38
CA LYS A 615 12.90 -3.04 -8.58
C LYS A 615 11.58 -2.70 -9.25
N LEU A 616 10.79 -1.89 -8.56
CA LEU A 616 9.48 -1.43 -8.95
C LEU A 616 9.59 0.00 -9.52
N HIS A 617 9.12 0.17 -10.76
CA HIS A 617 9.27 1.33 -11.62
C HIS A 617 7.95 1.88 -12.12
#